data_AF-A0A1T4R7A4-F1
#
_entry.id   AF-A0A1T4R7A4-F1
#
_cell.length_a   1.000
_cell.length_b   1.000
_cell.length_c   1.000
_cell.angle_alpha   90.00
_cell.angle_beta   90.00
_cell.angle_gamma   90.00
#
_symmetry.space_group_name_H-M   'P 1'
#
loop_
_entity.id
_entity.type
_entity.pdbx_description
1 polymer ?
#
loop_
_entity_poly.entity_id
_entity_poly.type
_entity_poly.pdbx_seq_one_letter_code
_entity_poly.pdbx_strand_id
1 'polypeptide(L)'
;MPLPEPAGPDPVRLPHIHGAEPQRDLVDRITSGLGAHECVVMGALTARDRQRIIAAGKVAGKRLKRSTVITETDAGIEIAFDDDTELLIRPAPDPLVFESGSEEAADISSSRLDPRRRHAVDEDTPPKKRVPRD
;
A
#
# COMPACT_ATOMS: atom_id res chain seq x y z
N MET A 1 21.92 -6.30 29.71
CA MET A 1 20.79 -5.42 30.03
C MET A 1 19.81 -5.51 28.87
N PRO A 2 18.58 -6.01 29.04
CA PRO A 2 17.58 -5.90 27.99
C PRO A 2 17.18 -4.42 27.82
N LEU A 3 17.03 -3.98 26.57
CA LEU A 3 16.63 -2.63 26.16
C LEU A 3 15.23 -2.30 26.71
N PRO A 4 14.91 -1.01 26.97
CA PRO A 4 13.58 -0.62 27.37
C PRO A 4 12.58 -0.98 26.27
N GLU A 5 11.55 -1.75 26.61
CA GLU A 5 10.37 -1.91 25.77
C GLU A 5 9.84 -0.50 25.45
N PRO A 6 9.56 -0.16 24.19
CA PRO A 6 8.76 1.03 23.92
C PRO A 6 7.37 0.73 24.46
N ALA A 7 7.12 1.12 25.71
CA ALA A 7 5.78 1.42 26.17
C ALA A 7 5.32 2.63 25.36
N GLY A 8 4.97 2.38 24.10
CA GLY A 8 4.17 3.32 23.31
C GLY A 8 2.89 3.63 24.07
N PRO A 9 2.22 4.75 23.75
CA PRO A 9 0.93 5.07 24.38
C PRO A 9 0.01 3.85 24.27
N ASP A 10 -0.53 3.40 25.41
CA ASP A 10 -1.36 2.20 25.47
C ASP A 10 -2.42 2.25 24.36
N PRO A 11 -2.52 1.22 23.50
CA PRO A 11 -3.44 1.24 22.38
C PRO A 11 -4.88 1.37 22.89
N VAL A 12 -5.63 2.34 22.35
CA VAL A 12 -7.03 2.48 22.74
C VAL A 12 -7.85 1.35 22.10
N ARG A 13 -8.52 0.56 22.93
CA ARG A 13 -9.43 -0.47 22.45
C ARG A 13 -10.75 0.15 22.04
N LEU A 14 -11.05 0.12 20.75
CA LEU A 14 -12.36 0.49 20.24
C LEU A 14 -13.30 -0.73 20.24
N PRO A 15 -14.61 -0.52 20.44
CA PRO A 15 -15.58 -1.62 20.41
C PRO A 15 -15.58 -2.32 19.05
N HIS A 16 -15.91 -3.61 19.05
CA HIS A 16 -16.01 -4.44 17.85
C HIS A 16 -16.89 -3.82 16.75
N ILE A 17 -16.67 -4.23 15.50
CA ILE A 17 -17.60 -3.90 14.42
C ILE A 17 -18.98 -4.48 14.75
N HIS A 18 -20.01 -3.63 14.62
CA HIS A 18 -21.38 -4.12 14.56
C HIS A 18 -21.71 -4.49 13.10
N GLY A 19 -22.31 -5.66 12.88
CA GLY A 19 -22.56 -6.19 11.53
C GLY A 19 -23.38 -5.27 10.60
N ALA A 20 -24.15 -4.33 11.18
CA ALA A 20 -24.93 -3.33 10.45
C ALA A 20 -24.29 -1.92 10.41
N GLU A 21 -23.14 -1.72 11.06
CA GLU A 21 -22.47 -0.42 11.06
C GLU A 21 -22.02 -0.07 9.63
N PRO A 22 -22.28 1.14 9.13
CA PRO A 22 -21.83 1.56 7.80
C PRO A 22 -20.31 1.85 7.80
N GLN A 23 -19.67 1.70 6.63
CA GLN A 23 -18.23 1.89 6.50
C GLN A 23 -17.77 3.31 6.87
N ARG A 24 -18.62 4.32 6.63
CA ARG A 24 -18.32 5.72 6.98
C ARG A 24 -18.15 5.91 8.49
N ASP A 25 -19.07 5.37 9.28
CA ASP A 25 -19.07 5.56 10.73
C ASP A 25 -17.89 4.81 11.37
N LEU A 26 -17.54 3.64 10.83
CA LEU A 26 -16.33 2.91 11.21
C LEU A 26 -15.05 3.74 10.94
N VAL A 27 -14.95 4.40 9.78
CA VAL A 27 -13.83 5.29 9.45
C VAL A 27 -13.80 6.47 10.42
N ASP A 28 -14.94 7.11 10.70
CA ASP A 28 -15.02 8.25 11.61
C ASP A 28 -14.54 7.86 13.01
N ARG A 29 -14.98 6.70 13.53
CA ARG A 29 -14.54 6.17 14.83
C ARG A 29 -13.04 5.90 14.90
N ILE A 30 -12.47 5.21 13.91
CA ILE A 30 -11.03 4.94 13.87
C ILE A 30 -10.25 6.25 13.75
N THR A 31 -10.73 7.18 12.93
CA THR A 31 -10.11 8.51 12.77
C THR A 31 -10.09 9.28 14.08
N SER A 32 -11.21 9.31 14.82
CA SER A 32 -11.30 9.94 16.14
C SER A 32 -10.41 9.26 17.17
N GLY A 33 -10.34 7.92 17.18
CA GLY A 33 -9.47 7.17 18.09
C GLY A 33 -7.99 7.45 17.82
N LEU A 34 -7.56 7.38 16.55
CA LEU A 34 -6.20 7.68 16.15
C LEU A 34 -5.81 9.14 16.43
N GLY A 35 -6.73 10.08 16.25
CA GLY A 35 -6.51 11.49 16.58
C GLY A 35 -6.27 11.75 18.07
N ALA A 36 -6.67 10.84 18.96
CA ALA A 36 -6.52 10.99 20.40
C ALA A 36 -5.40 10.12 21.01
N HIS A 37 -5.11 8.95 20.45
CA HIS A 37 -4.28 7.93 21.11
C HIS A 37 -3.12 7.37 20.30
N GLU A 38 -2.90 7.83 19.06
CA GLU A 38 -1.82 7.40 18.14
C GLU A 38 -1.86 5.92 17.69
N CYS A 39 -2.47 5.04 18.48
CA CYS A 39 -2.71 3.62 18.20
C CYS A 39 -4.10 3.18 18.67
N VAL A 40 -4.77 2.39 17.85
CA VAL A 40 -6.13 1.89 18.03
C VAL A 40 -6.17 0.38 17.79
N VAL A 41 -6.84 -0.38 18.66
CA VAL A 41 -7.08 -1.82 18.46
C VAL A 41 -8.58 -2.09 18.35
N MET A 42 -8.97 -2.85 17.33
CA MET A 42 -10.36 -3.27 17.10
C MET A 42 -10.45 -4.78 16.89
N GLY A 43 -11.28 -5.45 17.69
CA GLY A 43 -11.50 -6.87 17.46
C GLY A 43 -12.43 -7.13 16.28
N ALA A 44 -12.13 -8.19 15.52
CA ALA A 44 -12.90 -8.62 14.35
C ALA A 44 -13.47 -10.03 14.58
N LEU A 45 -14.78 -10.21 14.38
CA LEU A 45 -15.43 -11.50 14.57
C LEU A 45 -15.41 -12.36 13.30
N THR A 46 -15.36 -11.72 12.12
CA THR A 46 -15.36 -12.41 10.83
C THR A 46 -14.22 -11.92 9.93
N ALA A 47 -13.90 -12.71 8.89
CA ALA A 47 -12.96 -12.27 7.85
C ALA A 47 -13.44 -11.01 7.12
N ARG A 48 -14.76 -10.85 6.96
CA ARG A 48 -15.36 -9.64 6.39
C ARG A 48 -15.10 -8.43 7.27
N ASP A 49 -15.26 -8.57 8.59
CA ASP A 49 -15.00 -7.47 9.53
C ASP A 49 -13.53 -7.07 9.49
N ARG A 50 -12.61 -8.04 9.43
CA ARG A 50 -11.17 -7.78 9.27
C ARG A 50 -10.88 -6.90 8.06
N GLN A 51 -11.39 -7.28 6.89
CA GLN A 51 -11.21 -6.50 5.66
C GLN A 51 -11.78 -5.07 5.78
N ARG A 52 -12.93 -4.93 6.46
CA ARG A 52 -13.56 -3.63 6.68
C ARG A 52 -12.75 -2.73 7.60
N ILE A 53 -12.21 -3.28 8.70
CA ILE A 53 -11.33 -2.56 9.64
C ILE A 53 -10.05 -2.13 8.93
N ILE A 54 -9.42 -3.02 8.16
CA ILE A 54 -8.21 -2.70 7.38
C ILE A 54 -8.49 -1.58 6.37
N ALA A 55 -9.59 -1.67 5.62
CA ALA A 55 -9.98 -0.64 4.68
C ALA A 55 -10.26 0.69 5.37
N ALA A 56 -10.93 0.66 6.53
CA ALA A 56 -11.22 1.85 7.30
C ALA A 56 -9.96 2.50 7.88
N GLY A 57 -9.01 1.71 8.40
CA GLY A 57 -7.71 2.20 8.88
C GLY A 57 -6.93 2.94 7.80
N LYS A 58 -6.85 2.38 6.58
CA LYS A 58 -6.21 3.04 5.43
C LYS A 58 -6.88 4.37 5.06
N VAL A 59 -8.21 4.45 5.15
CA VAL A 59 -8.94 5.69 4.87
C VAL A 59 -8.76 6.71 6.00
N ALA A 60 -8.73 6.26 7.26
CA ALA A 60 -8.48 7.11 8.42
C ALA A 60 -7.08 7.76 8.35
N GLY A 61 -6.03 6.99 8.04
CA GLY A 61 -4.68 7.53 7.80
C GLY A 61 -4.65 8.61 6.72
N LYS A 62 -5.31 8.35 5.57
CA LYS A 62 -5.47 9.35 4.50
C LYS A 62 -6.17 10.64 4.96
N ARG A 63 -7.21 10.53 5.80
CA ARG A 63 -7.93 11.69 6.34
C ARG A 63 -7.07 12.51 7.31
N LEU A 64 -6.24 11.83 8.09
CA LEU A 64 -5.32 12.45 9.05
C LEU A 64 -4.00 12.90 8.41
N LYS A 65 -3.82 12.66 7.10
CA LYS A 65 -2.59 12.97 6.34
C LYS A 65 -1.34 12.34 6.97
N ARG A 66 -1.49 11.17 7.58
CA ARG A 66 -0.40 10.40 8.20
C ARG A 66 -0.40 8.99 7.63
N SER A 67 0.79 8.43 7.49
CA SER A 67 0.95 7.01 7.19
C SER A 67 0.47 6.18 8.37
N THR A 68 -0.10 5.01 8.12
CA THR A 68 -0.62 4.11 9.16
C THR A 68 -0.15 2.70 8.90
N VAL A 69 0.34 2.04 9.94
CA VAL A 69 0.63 0.61 9.96
C VAL A 69 -0.58 -0.14 10.48
N ILE A 70 -0.91 -1.27 9.84
CA ILE A 70 -2.03 -2.12 10.24
C ILE A 70 -1.49 -3.52 10.48
N THR A 71 -1.68 -4.02 11.69
CA THR A 71 -1.13 -5.30 12.15
C THR A 71 -2.26 -6.18 12.67
N GLU A 72 -2.35 -7.42 12.21
CA GLU A 72 -3.26 -8.41 12.80
C GLU A 72 -2.58 -9.07 14.01
N THR A 73 -3.22 -8.98 15.18
CA THR A 73 -2.75 -9.56 16.44
C THR A 73 -3.82 -10.48 17.03
N ASP A 74 -3.46 -11.28 18.04
CA ASP A 74 -4.42 -12.14 18.74
C ASP A 74 -5.54 -11.34 19.44
N ALA A 75 -5.30 -10.06 19.74
CA ALA A 75 -6.26 -9.15 20.34
C ALA A 75 -7.22 -8.50 19.32
N GLY A 76 -6.93 -8.60 18.02
CA GLY A 76 -7.70 -7.98 16.95
C GLY A 76 -6.82 -7.34 15.88
N ILE A 77 -7.34 -6.30 15.23
CA ILE A 77 -6.60 -5.49 14.27
C ILE A 77 -6.11 -4.23 14.96
N GLU A 78 -4.81 -4.07 14.99
CA GLU A 78 -4.12 -2.88 15.47
C GLU A 78 -3.87 -1.93 14.30
N ILE A 79 -4.14 -0.65 14.53
CA ILE A 79 -3.94 0.44 13.58
C ILE A 79 -3.17 1.52 14.32
N ALA A 80 -1.95 1.78 13.91
CA ALA A 80 -1.09 2.80 14.49
C ALA A 80 -0.62 3.77 13.41
N PHE A 81 -0.18 4.97 13.80
CA PHE A 81 0.57 5.82 12.89
C PHE A 81 1.94 5.23 12.61
N ASP A 82 2.35 5.36 11.36
CA ASP A 82 3.70 5.07 10.91
C ASP A 82 4.54 6.34 11.10
N ASP A 83 4.93 6.62 12.34
CA ASP A 83 5.86 7.70 12.67
C ASP A 83 7.30 7.21 12.42
N ASP A 84 7.60 6.84 11.17
CA ASP A 84 8.97 6.71 10.66
C ASP A 84 9.62 8.11 10.64
N THR A 85 9.99 8.61 11.82
CA THR A 85 10.91 9.75 11.96
C THR A 85 12.32 9.23 11.70
N GLU A 86 12.65 8.87 10.45
CA GLU A 86 14.03 8.83 9.94
C GLU A 86 14.08 8.53 8.43
N LEU A 87 13.46 9.36 7.59
CA LEU A 87 14.07 9.64 6.29
C LEU A 87 15.06 10.79 6.46
N LEU A 88 16.21 10.44 7.05
CA LEU A 88 17.49 11.08 6.76
C LEU A 88 17.58 11.27 5.25
N ILE A 89 17.27 12.47 4.77
CA ILE A 89 17.74 12.94 3.48
C ILE A 89 19.27 12.96 3.62
N ARG A 90 19.93 11.84 3.31
CA ARG A 90 21.37 11.86 3.07
C ARG A 90 21.55 12.86 1.92
N PRO A 91 22.31 13.96 2.08
CA PRO A 91 22.72 14.72 0.92
C PRO A 91 23.42 13.73 -0.01
N ALA A 92 23.05 13.74 -1.30
CA ALA A 92 23.73 12.94 -2.29
C ALA A 92 25.25 13.15 -2.13
N PRO A 93 26.08 12.10 -2.16
CA PRO A 93 27.52 12.31 -2.22
C PRO A 93 27.79 13.16 -3.46
N ASP A 94 28.55 14.26 -3.28
CA ASP A 94 28.95 15.16 -4.36
C ASP A 94 29.33 14.36 -5.61
N PRO A 95 28.86 14.75 -6.81
CA PRO A 95 29.29 14.08 -8.02
C PRO A 95 30.81 14.26 -8.12
N LEU A 96 31.54 13.16 -7.93
CA LEU A 96 32.97 13.11 -8.21
C LEU A 96 33.16 13.59 -9.64
N VAL A 97 33.86 14.73 -9.76
CA VAL A 97 34.35 15.26 -11.02
C VAL A 97 35.27 14.19 -11.60
N PHE A 98 34.76 13.41 -12.55
CA PHE A 98 35.61 12.57 -13.39
C PHE A 98 36.37 13.51 -14.32
N GLU A 99 37.63 13.77 -13.97
CA GLU A 99 38.57 14.39 -14.89
C GLU A 99 38.68 13.54 -16.15
N SER A 100 38.59 14.27 -17.27
CA SER A 100 38.67 13.79 -18.63
C SER A 100 39.94 12.97 -18.86
N GLY A 101 39.77 11.69 -19.21
CA GLY A 101 40.83 10.81 -19.71
C GLY A 101 40.41 10.24 -21.06
N SER A 102 41.17 10.60 -22.10
CA SER A 102 41.02 10.24 -23.51
C SER A 102 41.16 8.75 -23.82
N GLU A 103 40.75 8.39 -25.05
CA GLU A 103 40.97 7.14 -25.79
C GLU A 103 40.13 5.93 -25.30
N GLU A 104 39.47 5.13 -26.12
CA GLU A 104 39.76 4.68 -27.49
C GLU A 104 38.44 4.21 -28.14
N ALA A 105 38.25 4.54 -29.42
CA ALA A 105 37.11 4.09 -30.20
C ALA A 105 37.28 2.61 -30.58
N ALA A 106 36.52 1.73 -29.94
CA ALA A 106 36.37 0.35 -30.39
C ALA A 106 35.05 0.20 -31.16
N ASP A 107 35.21 0.09 -32.47
CA ASP A 107 34.23 -0.32 -33.46
C ASP A 107 33.68 -1.71 -33.11
N ILE A 108 32.39 -1.80 -32.79
CA ILE A 108 31.62 -3.06 -32.92
C ILE A 108 30.33 -2.78 -33.67
N SER A 109 30.44 -2.91 -34.98
CA SER A 109 29.35 -3.24 -35.87
C SER A 109 28.52 -4.42 -35.33
N SER A 110 27.21 -4.20 -35.07
CA SER A 110 26.17 -5.21 -35.18
C SER A 110 24.77 -4.58 -35.18
N SER A 111 24.16 -4.61 -36.36
CA SER A 111 22.73 -4.87 -36.58
C SER A 111 21.71 -4.04 -35.78
N ARG A 112 21.32 -2.90 -36.37
CA ARG A 112 20.07 -2.19 -36.07
C ARG A 112 18.87 -3.12 -36.25
N LEU A 113 18.29 -3.58 -35.14
CA LEU A 113 16.93 -4.13 -35.13
C LEU A 113 15.96 -2.96 -34.95
N ASP A 114 15.14 -2.74 -35.99
CA ASP A 114 14.08 -1.75 -36.07
C ASP A 114 12.91 -2.13 -35.12
N PRO A 115 12.50 -1.29 -34.15
CA PRO A 115 11.33 -1.58 -33.33
C PRO A 115 10.08 -0.90 -33.91
N ARG A 116 9.70 -1.26 -35.13
CA ARG A 116 8.38 -0.94 -35.67
C ARG A 116 7.47 -2.16 -35.68
N ARG A 117 6.67 -2.21 -34.62
CA ARG A 117 5.20 -2.20 -34.70
C ARG A 117 4.52 -3.34 -35.49
N ARG A 118 3.74 -4.11 -34.72
CA ARG A 118 2.49 -4.82 -35.03
C ARG A 118 2.62 -6.31 -35.41
N HIS A 119 2.50 -7.16 -34.40
CA HIS A 119 1.74 -8.40 -34.51
C HIS A 119 0.46 -8.23 -33.68
N ALA A 120 -0.63 -7.84 -34.34
CA ALA A 120 -1.96 -8.15 -33.85
C ALA A 120 -2.32 -9.50 -34.48
N VAL A 121 -2.66 -10.44 -33.61
CA VAL A 121 -2.95 -11.83 -33.91
C VAL A 121 -4.32 -11.92 -34.59
N ASP A 122 -4.39 -12.76 -35.61
CA ASP A 122 -5.57 -13.24 -36.29
C ASP A 122 -6.53 -13.91 -35.28
N GLU A 123 -7.78 -13.42 -35.18
CA GLU A 123 -8.91 -14.16 -34.61
C GLU A 123 -10.20 -13.71 -35.32
N ASP A 124 -10.29 -13.97 -36.62
CA ASP A 124 -11.56 -13.89 -37.36
C ASP A 124 -12.19 -15.29 -37.41
N THR A 125 -13.00 -15.64 -36.41
CA THR A 125 -13.96 -16.75 -36.50
C THR A 125 -15.14 -16.53 -35.54
N PRO A 126 -16.34 -16.21 -36.04
CA PRO A 126 -17.56 -16.43 -35.28
C PRO A 126 -18.46 -17.48 -35.97
N PRO A 127 -18.80 -18.62 -35.33
CA PRO A 127 -19.97 -19.37 -35.71
C PRO A 127 -21.12 -18.99 -34.75
N LYS A 128 -21.82 -17.89 -35.04
CA LYS A 128 -23.14 -17.66 -34.42
C LYS A 128 -24.18 -18.50 -35.17
N LYS A 129 -24.52 -19.64 -34.56
CA LYS A 129 -25.75 -20.40 -34.86
C LYS A 129 -26.94 -19.44 -35.00
N ARG A 130 -27.53 -19.38 -36.20
CA ARG A 130 -28.87 -18.83 -36.43
C ARG A 130 -29.78 -20.00 -36.82
N VAL A 131 -30.71 -20.33 -35.93
CA VAL A 131 -31.93 -21.08 -36.22
C VAL A 131 -33.08 -20.12 -35.91
N PRO A 132 -33.96 -19.84 -36.88
CA PRO A 132 -35.37 -20.23 -36.79
C PRO A 132 -35.88 -20.81 -38.13
N ARG A 133 -36.56 -21.97 -38.15
CA ARG A 133 -38.03 -22.13 -38.09
C ARG A 133 -38.78 -21.10 -38.95
N ASP A 134 -39.09 -21.47 -40.20
CA ASP A 134 -40.43 -21.94 -40.60
C ASP A 134 -40.30 -22.92 -41.78
#